data_AF-A0A352NGD2-F1
#
_entry.id   AF-A0A352NGD2-F1
#
_cell.length_a   1.000
_cell.length_b   1.000
_cell.length_c   1.000
_cell.angle_alpha   90.00
_cell.angle_beta   90.00
_cell.angle_gamma   90.00
#
_symmetry.space_group_name_H-M   'P 1'
#
loop_
_entity.id
_entity.type
_entity.pdbx_description
1 polymer ?
#
loop_
_entity_poly.entity_id
_entity_poly.type
_entity_poly.pdbx_seq_one_letter_code
_entity_poly.pdbx_strand_id
1 'polypeptide(L)'
;MGKGLKCLVLCALIVVTVLSLQGCWDQQEVERLGIVLVTAIDLAPDGRVMVTVQVVNPKSLVGGGVGGVGGAGGGVGGVRGFRNVSAEGNTIFECIRRLSMESPRELYFAHNVAIMISEEFARNRGIEEIMDFFERNPKIRRNNYVLIARSDISSILETPGELVTPPSQMIASTIRQQRLSSYYPDIQLGDFLETLETGGSDAYVAGIQVEPNEAEVRGNISG
;
A
#
# COMPACT_ATOMS: atom_id res chain seq x y z
N MET A 1 -43.07 -46.34 20.29
CA MET A 1 -42.45 -45.29 19.43
C MET A 1 -41.27 -45.91 18.69
N GLY A 2 -41.46 -46.13 17.38
CA GLY A 2 -40.67 -47.05 16.57
C GLY A 2 -39.22 -46.63 16.37
N LYS A 3 -38.31 -47.60 16.39
CA LYS A 3 -36.86 -47.45 16.13
C LYS A 3 -36.59 -46.69 14.82
N GLY A 4 -37.49 -46.78 13.83
CA GLY A 4 -37.42 -46.04 12.56
C GLY A 4 -37.50 -44.52 12.69
N LEU A 5 -38.33 -43.99 13.61
CA LEU A 5 -38.45 -42.54 13.82
C LEU A 5 -37.17 -41.96 14.45
N LYS A 6 -36.55 -42.70 15.38
CA LYS A 6 -35.26 -42.32 15.97
C LYS A 6 -34.13 -42.32 14.95
N CYS A 7 -34.13 -43.30 14.04
CA CYS A 7 -33.16 -43.38 12.94
C CYS A 7 -33.32 -42.20 11.97
N LEU A 8 -34.56 -41.85 11.62
CA LEU A 8 -34.85 -40.75 10.70
C LEU A 8 -34.49 -39.38 11.29
N VAL A 9 -34.74 -39.16 12.59
CA VAL A 9 -34.31 -37.96 13.32
C VAL A 9 -32.78 -37.88 13.41
N LEU A 10 -32.10 -39.00 13.66
CA LEU A 10 -30.62 -39.04 13.70
C LEU A 10 -30.02 -38.72 12.33
N CYS A 11 -30.55 -39.30 11.25
CA CYS A 11 -30.14 -38.99 9.88
C CYS A 11 -30.36 -37.51 9.54
N ALA A 12 -31.51 -36.93 9.92
CA ALA A 12 -31.80 -35.52 9.69
C ALA A 12 -30.82 -34.61 10.45
N LEU A 13 -30.47 -34.95 11.69
CA LEU A 13 -29.55 -34.18 12.53
C LEU A 13 -28.11 -34.24 11.98
N ILE A 14 -27.68 -35.40 11.48
CA ILE A 14 -26.40 -35.56 10.78
C ILE A 14 -26.37 -34.71 9.50
N VAL A 15 -27.42 -34.74 8.68
CA VAL A 15 -27.51 -33.96 7.44
C VAL A 15 -27.48 -32.45 7.73
N VAL A 16 -28.22 -31.97 8.73
CA VAL A 16 -28.19 -30.56 9.15
C VAL A 16 -26.79 -30.15 9.62
N THR A 17 -26.09 -31.03 10.34
CA THR A 17 -24.74 -30.74 10.83
C THR A 17 -23.76 -30.63 9.66
N VAL A 18 -23.79 -31.57 8.71
CA VAL A 18 -22.92 -31.54 7.51
C VAL A 18 -23.18 -30.30 6.64
N LEU A 19 -24.44 -29.89 6.48
CA LEU A 19 -24.79 -28.68 5.73
C LEU A 19 -24.34 -27.39 6.44
N SER A 20 -24.20 -27.43 7.77
CA SER A 20 -23.74 -26.30 8.59
C SER A 20 -22.21 -26.16 8.65
N LEU A 21 -21.45 -27.14 8.15
CA LEU A 21 -19.99 -27.08 8.03
C LEU A 21 -19.53 -26.33 6.75
N GLN A 22 -20.22 -25.25 6.38
CA GLN A 22 -19.67 -24.30 5.41
C GLN A 22 -18.53 -23.55 6.10
N GLY A 23 -17.30 -24.08 6.03
CA GLY A 23 -16.10 -23.38 6.49
C GLY A 23 -15.93 -22.03 5.79
N CYS A 24 -15.16 -21.11 6.37
CA CYS A 24 -14.89 -19.80 5.78
C CYS A 24 -14.36 -19.94 4.35
N TRP A 25 -15.22 -19.76 3.36
CA TRP A 25 -14.93 -19.98 1.94
C TRP A 25 -13.98 -18.92 1.35
N ASP A 26 -13.66 -17.89 2.12
CA ASP A 26 -12.94 -16.70 1.70
C ASP A 26 -11.51 -16.63 2.26
N GLN A 27 -10.89 -17.78 2.52
CA GLN A 27 -9.47 -17.80 2.88
C GLN A 27 -8.61 -17.55 1.64
N GLN A 28 -8.05 -16.33 1.55
CA GLN A 28 -6.95 -16.03 0.65
C GLN A 28 -5.61 -16.36 1.31
N GLU A 29 -4.88 -17.29 0.71
CA GLU A 29 -3.58 -17.74 1.18
C GLU A 29 -2.50 -16.65 0.94
N VAL A 30 -1.70 -16.33 1.96
CA VAL A 30 -0.74 -15.21 1.96
C VAL A 30 0.29 -15.35 0.84
N GLU A 31 0.62 -16.58 0.48
CA GLU A 31 1.55 -16.96 -0.58
C GLU A 31 1.05 -16.55 -1.98
N ARG A 32 -0.26 -16.37 -2.14
CA ARG A 32 -0.91 -15.92 -3.39
C ARG A 32 -1.14 -14.41 -3.43
N LEU A 33 -0.82 -13.69 -2.34
CA LEU A 33 -1.03 -12.26 -2.21
C LEU A 33 0.26 -11.46 -2.44
N GLY A 34 0.12 -10.39 -3.22
CA GLY A 34 1.11 -9.33 -3.36
C GLY A 34 0.76 -8.22 -2.39
N ILE A 35 1.36 -8.25 -1.20
CA ILE A 35 1.07 -7.26 -0.15
C ILE A 35 1.59 -5.89 -0.61
N VAL A 36 0.66 -4.96 -0.85
CA VAL A 36 0.98 -3.57 -1.21
C VAL A 36 1.24 -2.77 0.05
N LEU A 37 2.38 -2.08 0.10
CA LEU A 37 2.78 -1.22 1.22
C LEU A 37 2.48 0.25 0.96
N VAL A 38 2.72 0.74 -0.25
CA VAL A 38 2.43 2.14 -0.66
C VAL A 38 1.87 2.13 -2.06
N THR A 39 0.90 3.01 -2.30
CA THR A 39 0.40 3.33 -3.64
C THR A 39 0.78 4.76 -3.97
N ALA A 40 1.34 4.98 -5.15
CA ALA A 40 1.71 6.28 -5.65
C ALA A 40 0.98 6.55 -6.98
N ILE A 41 0.38 7.72 -7.11
CA ILE A 41 -0.37 8.18 -8.27
C ILE A 41 0.41 9.34 -8.89
N ASP A 42 0.71 9.21 -10.17
CA ASP A 42 1.53 10.14 -10.91
C ASP A 42 0.96 10.41 -12.31
N LEU A 43 1.52 11.42 -12.98
CA LEU A 43 1.25 11.72 -14.37
C LEU A 43 2.29 11.00 -15.25
N ALA A 44 1.81 10.20 -16.21
CA ALA A 44 2.67 9.58 -17.21
C ALA A 44 3.19 10.65 -18.20
N PRO A 45 4.32 10.41 -18.90
CA PRO A 45 4.86 11.36 -19.88
C PRO A 45 3.89 11.72 -21.02
N ASP A 46 2.92 10.86 -21.31
CA ASP A 46 1.88 11.06 -22.31
C ASP A 46 0.59 11.69 -21.75
N GLY A 47 0.61 12.10 -20.48
CA GLY A 47 -0.52 12.74 -19.78
C GLY A 47 -1.55 11.76 -19.20
N ARG A 48 -1.34 10.44 -19.34
CA ARG A 48 -2.19 9.42 -18.71
C ARG A 48 -1.91 9.29 -17.22
N VAL A 49 -2.74 8.51 -16.54
CA VAL A 49 -2.51 8.13 -15.15
C VAL A 49 -1.40 7.09 -15.11
N MET A 50 -0.43 7.29 -14.23
CA MET A 50 0.53 6.26 -13.85
C MET A 50 0.29 5.90 -12.39
N VAL A 51 0.11 4.61 -12.11
CA VAL A 51 0.02 4.11 -10.73
C VAL A 51 1.21 3.22 -10.46
N THR A 52 1.96 3.54 -9.41
CA THR A 52 3.07 2.72 -8.90
C THR A 52 2.71 2.13 -7.55
N VAL A 53 2.88 0.83 -7.39
CA VAL A 53 2.69 0.13 -6.12
C VAL A 53 4.00 -0.47 -5.63
N GLN A 54 4.30 -0.28 -4.35
CA GLN A 54 5.40 -0.99 -3.69
C GLN A 54 4.86 -2.28 -3.07
N VAL A 55 5.30 -3.42 -3.59
CA VAL A 55 4.87 -4.76 -3.16
C VAL A 55 5.99 -5.45 -2.38
N VAL A 56 5.65 -6.12 -1.28
CA VAL A 56 6.60 -6.95 -0.52
C VAL A 56 7.14 -8.07 -1.41
N ASN A 57 8.46 -8.25 -1.41
CA ASN A 57 9.08 -9.42 -2.02
C ASN A 57 9.35 -10.46 -0.93
N PRO A 58 8.61 -11.58 -0.87
CA PRO A 58 8.84 -12.58 0.18
C PRO A 58 10.13 -13.38 -0.04
N LYS A 59 10.68 -13.42 -1.27
CA LYS A 59 11.90 -14.19 -1.54
C LYS A 59 13.13 -13.62 -0.83
N SER A 60 13.14 -12.32 -0.52
CA SER A 60 14.18 -11.70 0.31
C SER A 60 13.99 -11.95 1.81
N LEU A 61 12.83 -12.44 2.25
CA LEU A 61 12.58 -12.76 3.67
C LEU A 61 13.11 -14.14 4.07
N VAL A 62 13.41 -15.02 3.09
CA VAL A 62 13.84 -16.42 3.33
C VAL A 62 15.36 -16.54 3.58
N GLY A 63 16.13 -15.45 3.44
CA GLY A 63 17.59 -15.45 3.53
C GLY A 63 18.22 -15.05 4.87
N GLY A 64 17.44 -14.75 5.91
CA GLY A 64 17.97 -14.33 7.21
C GLY A 64 17.06 -14.78 8.33
N GLY A 65 17.56 -15.68 9.18
CA GLY A 65 16.80 -16.22 10.30
C GLY A 65 16.33 -15.14 11.28
N VAL A 66 15.16 -15.43 11.85
CA VAL A 66 14.52 -14.81 13.02
C VAL A 66 13.95 -13.40 12.80
N GLY A 67 12.66 -13.38 12.45
CA GLY A 67 11.71 -12.36 12.92
C GLY A 67 12.06 -10.91 12.64
N GLY A 68 11.71 -10.41 11.46
CA GLY A 68 11.65 -8.97 11.25
C GLY A 68 11.77 -8.57 9.81
N VAL A 69 11.02 -7.54 9.45
CA VAL A 69 11.32 -6.74 8.27
C VAL A 69 12.68 -6.07 8.54
N GLY A 70 13.76 -6.71 8.11
CA GLY A 70 15.12 -6.28 8.45
C GLY A 70 16.22 -7.27 8.03
N GLY A 71 15.96 -8.11 7.03
CA GLY A 71 16.94 -9.08 6.53
C GLY A 71 18.05 -8.39 5.73
N ALA A 72 19.25 -8.39 6.31
CA ALA A 72 20.50 -7.86 5.78
C ALA A 72 20.82 -8.34 4.36
N GLY A 73 21.29 -7.41 3.52
CA GLY A 73 21.75 -7.68 2.17
C GLY A 73 22.42 -6.47 1.53
N GLY A 74 23.28 -5.78 2.28
CA GLY A 74 24.22 -4.80 1.73
C GLY A 74 25.29 -5.53 0.93
N GLY A 75 25.12 -5.56 -0.39
CA GLY A 75 26.05 -6.17 -1.32
C GLY A 75 25.43 -6.26 -2.70
N VAL A 76 26.16 -5.78 -3.70
CA VAL A 76 25.86 -5.88 -5.14
C VAL A 76 25.40 -7.31 -5.45
N GLY A 77 24.07 -7.53 -5.56
CA GLY A 77 23.46 -8.85 -5.78
C GLY A 77 22.41 -9.32 -4.75
N GLY A 78 22.13 -8.56 -3.68
CA GLY A 78 21.07 -8.87 -2.71
C GLY A 78 19.66 -8.61 -3.25
N VAL A 79 18.74 -9.57 -3.07
CA VAL A 79 17.33 -9.42 -3.50
C VAL A 79 16.65 -8.37 -2.62
N ARG A 80 16.18 -7.26 -3.22
CA ARG A 80 15.44 -6.20 -2.50
C ARG A 80 14.20 -6.77 -1.80
N GLY A 81 13.96 -6.28 -0.57
CA GLY A 81 12.80 -6.51 0.29
C GLY A 81 11.43 -6.24 -0.33
N PHE A 82 11.44 -5.48 -1.42
CA PHE A 82 10.27 -4.93 -2.08
C PHE A 82 10.51 -4.87 -3.58
N ARG A 83 9.41 -4.71 -4.33
CA ARG A 83 9.41 -4.42 -5.76
C ARG A 83 8.42 -3.29 -6.02
N ASN A 84 8.90 -2.26 -6.71
CA ASN A 84 8.02 -1.24 -7.26
C ASN A 84 7.51 -1.75 -8.62
N VAL A 85 6.20 -1.69 -8.86
CA VAL A 85 5.55 -2.08 -10.12
C VAL A 85 4.65 -0.92 -10.53
N SER A 86 4.78 -0.47 -11.77
CA SER A 86 4.01 0.64 -12.32
C SER A 86 3.16 0.19 -13.49
N ALA A 87 2.00 0.81 -13.66
CA ALA A 87 1.21 0.69 -14.88
C ALA A 87 0.60 2.03 -15.25
N GLU A 88 0.50 2.27 -16.55
CA GLU A 88 -0.15 3.45 -17.11
C GLU A 88 -1.53 3.10 -17.66
N GLY A 89 -2.47 4.04 -17.62
CA GLY A 89 -3.83 3.86 -18.10
C GLY A 89 -4.63 5.16 -18.10
N ASN A 90 -5.81 5.14 -18.71
CA ASN A 90 -6.65 6.34 -18.78
C ASN A 90 -7.34 6.66 -17.44
N THR A 91 -7.43 5.67 -16.55
CA THR A 91 -8.01 5.81 -15.21
C THR A 91 -7.19 5.04 -14.19
N ILE A 92 -7.32 5.40 -12.91
CA ILE A 92 -6.73 4.64 -11.80
C ILE A 92 -7.22 3.17 -11.82
N PHE A 93 -8.51 2.94 -12.09
CA PHE A 93 -9.07 1.58 -12.23
C PHE A 93 -8.39 0.76 -13.33
N GLU A 94 -8.12 1.37 -14.49
CA GLU A 94 -7.41 0.70 -15.57
C GLU A 94 -5.97 0.35 -15.16
N CYS A 95 -5.27 1.27 -14.49
CA CYS A 95 -3.92 1.03 -13.99
C CYS A 95 -3.88 -0.14 -13.00
N ILE A 96 -4.78 -0.17 -12.02
CA ILE A 96 -4.87 -1.25 -11.03
C ILE A 96 -5.19 -2.60 -11.70
N ARG A 97 -6.05 -2.60 -12.72
CA ARG A 97 -6.34 -3.81 -13.51
C ARG A 97 -5.11 -4.29 -14.29
N ARG A 98 -4.33 -3.37 -14.88
CA ARG A 98 -3.07 -3.68 -15.57
C ARG A 98 -2.01 -4.22 -14.60
N LEU A 99 -1.82 -3.57 -13.45
CA LEU A 99 -0.94 -4.05 -12.38
C LEU A 99 -1.33 -5.47 -11.91
N SER A 100 -2.63 -5.76 -11.86
CA SER A 100 -3.14 -7.10 -11.51
C SER A 100 -2.82 -8.16 -12.57
N MET A 101 -2.58 -7.77 -13.84
CA MET A 101 -2.15 -8.69 -14.90
C MET A 101 -0.63 -8.92 -14.91
N GLU A 102 0.14 -7.94 -14.44
CA GLU A 102 1.61 -8.02 -14.37
C GLU A 102 2.12 -8.72 -13.11
N SER A 103 1.33 -8.70 -12.05
CA SER A 103 1.65 -9.38 -10.80
C SER A 103 1.20 -10.85 -10.85
N PRO A 104 2.10 -11.82 -10.58
CA PRO A 104 1.71 -13.24 -10.43
C PRO A 104 0.85 -13.50 -9.18
N ARG A 105 0.60 -12.46 -8.36
CA ARG A 105 -0.14 -12.51 -7.11
C ARG A 105 -1.22 -11.44 -7.08
N GLU A 106 -2.36 -11.73 -6.47
CA GLU A 106 -3.43 -10.74 -6.30
C GLU A 106 -2.93 -9.60 -5.40
N LEU A 107 -3.09 -8.35 -5.85
CA LEU A 107 -2.68 -7.18 -5.09
C LEU A 107 -3.56 -7.01 -3.85
N TYR A 108 -2.92 -7.01 -2.68
CA TYR A 108 -3.60 -6.94 -1.39
C TYR A 108 -3.26 -5.62 -0.68
N PHE A 109 -4.22 -4.70 -0.66
CA PHE A 109 -4.05 -3.33 -0.19
C PHE A 109 -4.27 -3.14 1.32
N ALA A 110 -4.59 -4.20 2.06
CA ALA A 110 -4.86 -4.06 3.49
C ALA A 110 -3.65 -3.56 4.31
N HIS A 111 -2.43 -3.71 3.81
CA HIS A 111 -1.21 -3.21 4.46
C HIS A 111 -0.68 -1.93 3.81
N ASN A 112 -1.46 -1.31 2.93
CA ASN A 112 -1.14 0.00 2.41
C ASN A 112 -1.10 0.97 3.61
N VAL A 113 0.01 1.68 3.75
CA VAL A 113 0.21 2.67 4.81
C VAL A 113 0.03 4.08 4.29
N ALA A 114 0.31 4.33 3.01
CA ALA A 114 0.22 5.66 2.43
C ALA A 114 -0.14 5.63 0.95
N ILE A 115 -0.97 6.60 0.58
CA ILE A 115 -1.29 7.00 -0.78
C ILE A 115 -0.52 8.28 -1.05
N MET A 116 0.42 8.21 -1.97
CA MET A 116 1.19 9.37 -2.43
C MET A 116 0.63 9.85 -3.76
N ILE A 117 0.51 11.16 -3.92
CA ILE A 117 0.03 11.79 -5.16
C ILE A 117 1.10 12.77 -5.58
N SER A 118 1.60 12.71 -6.81
CA SER A 118 2.57 13.72 -7.27
C SER A 118 1.94 15.11 -7.27
N GLU A 119 2.74 16.10 -6.91
CA GLU A 119 2.31 17.49 -6.93
C GLU A 119 1.86 17.90 -8.34
N GLU A 120 2.54 17.39 -9.37
CA GLU A 120 2.17 17.63 -10.77
C GLU A 120 0.78 17.07 -11.09
N PHE A 121 0.50 15.82 -10.73
CA PHE A 121 -0.82 15.21 -10.95
C PHE A 121 -1.91 15.99 -10.21
N ALA A 122 -1.69 16.29 -8.92
CA ALA A 122 -2.66 17.00 -8.10
C ALA A 122 -2.96 18.41 -8.63
N ARG A 123 -1.95 19.13 -9.17
CA ARG A 123 -2.13 20.47 -9.74
C ARG A 123 -2.80 20.47 -11.12
N ASN A 124 -2.45 19.51 -11.98
CA ASN A 124 -2.86 19.52 -13.39
C ASN A 124 -4.18 18.79 -13.63
N ARG A 125 -4.40 17.67 -12.93
CA ARG A 125 -5.57 16.80 -13.11
C ARG A 125 -6.57 16.90 -11.96
N GLY A 126 -6.14 17.47 -10.84
CA GLY A 126 -6.93 17.52 -9.61
C GLY A 126 -6.94 16.18 -8.89
N ILE A 127 -7.78 16.12 -7.85
CA ILE A 127 -7.88 14.97 -6.94
C ILE A 127 -9.22 14.24 -7.05
N GLU A 128 -10.17 14.70 -7.87
CA GLU A 128 -11.52 14.13 -7.99
C GLU A 128 -11.51 12.66 -8.42
N GLU A 129 -10.73 12.31 -9.45
CA GLU A 129 -10.65 10.91 -9.88
C GLU A 129 -10.02 10.01 -8.81
N ILE A 130 -9.11 10.56 -8.02
CA ILE A 130 -8.49 9.86 -6.90
C ILE A 130 -9.55 9.55 -5.85
N MET A 131 -10.40 10.53 -5.52
CA MET A 131 -11.51 10.37 -4.58
C MET A 131 -12.52 9.32 -5.04
N ASP A 132 -13.01 9.41 -6.28
CA ASP A 132 -13.99 8.44 -6.83
C ASP A 132 -13.46 7.01 -6.74
N PHE A 133 -12.17 6.82 -7.04
CA PHE A 133 -11.54 5.50 -6.94
C PHE A 133 -11.53 4.97 -5.50
N PHE A 134 -11.11 5.78 -4.54
CA PHE A 134 -10.96 5.34 -3.14
C PHE A 134 -12.29 5.16 -2.42
N GLU A 135 -13.29 6.01 -2.68
CA GLU A 135 -14.63 5.87 -2.10
C GLU A 135 -15.34 4.61 -2.57
N ARG A 136 -15.17 4.26 -3.85
CA ARG A 136 -15.84 3.11 -4.47
C ARG A 136 -15.16 1.78 -4.19
N ASN A 137 -13.95 1.78 -3.62
CA ASN A 137 -13.17 0.58 -3.38
C ASN A 137 -13.05 0.23 -1.89
N PRO A 138 -13.91 -0.67 -1.35
CA PRO A 138 -13.91 -1.01 0.07
C PRO A 138 -12.67 -1.79 0.53
N LYS A 139 -11.81 -2.26 -0.39
CA LYS A 139 -10.57 -2.97 -0.05
C LYS A 139 -9.46 -2.04 0.47
N ILE A 140 -9.62 -0.72 0.30
CA ILE A 140 -8.63 0.28 0.70
C ILE A 140 -9.04 0.85 2.05
N ARG A 141 -8.12 0.85 3.02
CA ARG A 141 -8.44 1.28 4.37
C ARG A 141 -8.52 2.80 4.46
N ARG A 142 -9.49 3.31 5.21
CA ARG A 142 -9.62 4.76 5.49
C ARG A 142 -8.46 5.34 6.30
N ASN A 143 -7.68 4.50 6.98
CA ASN A 143 -6.52 4.91 7.77
C ASN A 143 -5.20 4.99 6.98
N ASN A 144 -5.26 4.91 5.65
CA ASN A 144 -4.11 5.21 4.79
C ASN A 144 -3.78 6.70 4.91
N TYR A 145 -2.51 7.04 5.10
CA TYR A 145 -2.11 8.45 5.04
C TYR A 145 -2.14 8.96 3.61
N VAL A 146 -2.53 10.22 3.42
CA VAL A 146 -2.48 10.87 2.10
C VAL A 146 -1.32 11.87 2.10
N LEU A 147 -0.47 11.82 1.08
CA LEU A 147 0.73 12.66 0.95
C LEU A 147 0.84 13.25 -0.45
N ILE A 148 1.35 14.48 -0.55
CA ILE A 148 1.81 15.06 -1.82
C ILE A 148 3.30 14.81 -2.00
N ALA A 149 3.68 14.09 -3.05
CA ALA A 149 5.07 13.92 -3.46
C ALA A 149 5.54 15.17 -4.22
N ARG A 150 6.51 15.90 -3.64
CA ARG A 150 7.15 17.08 -4.24
C ARG A 150 8.42 16.73 -5.02
N SER A 151 9.02 15.59 -4.70
CA SER A 151 10.08 14.96 -5.49
C SER A 151 9.48 13.91 -6.40
N ASP A 152 10.25 13.49 -7.40
CA ASP A 152 9.90 12.38 -8.28
C ASP A 152 9.53 11.12 -7.46
N ILE A 153 8.40 10.49 -7.78
CA ILE A 153 7.89 9.34 -7.01
C ILE A 153 8.87 8.17 -7.03
N SER A 154 9.57 7.94 -8.14
CA SER A 154 10.57 6.89 -8.23
C SER A 154 11.73 7.18 -7.28
N SER A 155 12.20 8.43 -7.19
CA SER A 155 13.24 8.82 -6.23
C SER A 155 12.84 8.55 -4.77
N ILE A 156 11.59 8.87 -4.38
CA ILE A 156 11.06 8.60 -3.04
C ILE A 156 10.99 7.09 -2.77
N LEU A 157 10.47 6.32 -3.72
CA LEU A 157 10.27 4.87 -3.59
C LEU A 157 11.54 4.03 -3.80
N GLU A 158 12.64 4.65 -4.22
CA GLU A 158 13.95 4.03 -4.39
C GLU A 158 15.00 4.54 -3.42
N THR A 159 14.70 5.59 -2.64
CA THR A 159 15.61 6.13 -1.62
C THR A 159 16.06 5.00 -0.69
N PRO A 160 17.37 4.66 -0.68
CA PRO A 160 17.87 3.63 0.22
C PRO A 160 17.68 4.10 1.67
N GLY A 161 17.01 3.31 2.48
CA GLY A 161 17.10 3.49 3.93
C GLY A 161 18.48 3.03 4.39
N GLU A 162 19.21 3.89 5.11
CA GLU A 162 20.44 3.47 5.82
C GLU A 162 20.13 2.37 6.84
N LEU A 163 18.91 2.38 7.38
CA LEU A 163 18.30 1.26 8.07
C LEU A 163 17.65 0.36 7.01
N VAL A 164 17.99 -0.93 7.02
CA VAL A 164 17.53 -1.97 6.07
C VAL A 164 16.01 -2.11 6.10
N THR A 165 15.32 -1.16 5.51
CA THR A 165 13.90 -0.93 5.71
C THR A 165 13.32 -0.41 4.40
N PRO A 166 12.25 -1.04 3.87
CA PRO A 166 11.62 -0.57 2.64
C PRO A 166 11.24 0.92 2.73
N PRO A 167 11.30 1.70 1.64
CA PRO A 167 10.91 3.11 1.64
C PRO A 167 9.51 3.37 2.20
N SER A 168 8.56 2.46 1.96
CA SER A 168 7.23 2.49 2.60
C SER A 168 7.26 2.52 4.13
N GLN A 169 8.19 1.81 4.75
CA GLN A 169 8.33 1.83 6.20
C GLN A 169 9.05 3.07 6.69
N MET A 170 10.01 3.61 5.93
CA MET A 170 10.58 4.92 6.21
C MET A 170 9.49 6.01 6.18
N ILE A 171 8.63 6.00 5.15
CA ILE A 171 7.47 6.89 5.07
C ILE A 171 6.60 6.72 6.32
N ALA A 172 6.24 5.48 6.67
CA ALA A 172 5.40 5.22 7.85
C ALA A 172 6.06 5.58 9.19
N SER A 173 7.39 5.47 9.32
CA SER A 173 8.12 5.91 10.51
C SER A 173 8.21 7.42 10.60
N THR A 174 8.47 8.09 9.46
CA THR A 174 8.46 9.54 9.37
C THR A 174 7.10 10.06 9.80
N ILE A 175 6.01 9.60 9.18
CA ILE A 175 4.65 10.02 9.56
C ILE A 175 4.38 9.77 11.06
N ARG A 176 4.81 8.63 11.63
CA ARG A 176 4.62 8.38 13.08
C ARG A 176 5.42 9.32 13.97
N GLN A 177 6.57 9.81 13.51
CA GLN A 177 7.41 10.75 14.22
C GLN A 177 6.80 12.16 14.28
N GLN A 178 5.80 12.44 13.45
CA GLN A 178 4.91 13.60 13.58
C GLN A 178 4.40 13.78 15.01
N ARG A 179 4.06 12.68 15.70
CA ARG A 179 3.57 12.75 17.09
C ARG A 179 4.56 13.38 18.07
N LEU A 180 5.84 13.40 17.72
CA LEU A 180 6.90 14.00 18.52
C LEU A 180 7.23 15.43 18.08
N SER A 181 7.06 15.76 16.79
CA SER A 181 7.48 17.06 16.22
C SER A 181 6.33 18.04 15.97
N SER A 182 5.10 17.56 15.74
CA SER A 182 3.91 18.33 15.32
C SER A 182 4.13 19.26 14.13
N TYR A 183 5.18 19.01 13.32
CA TYR A 183 5.63 19.94 12.29
C TYR A 183 4.81 19.87 10.99
N TYR A 184 4.09 18.78 10.79
CA TYR A 184 3.25 18.53 9.62
C TYR A 184 1.98 17.78 10.04
N PRO A 185 0.90 17.87 9.25
CA PRO A 185 -0.34 17.17 9.56
C PRO A 185 -0.27 15.68 9.15
N ASP A 186 -0.84 14.80 9.94
CA ASP A 186 -0.95 13.36 9.69
C ASP A 186 -2.36 12.97 9.23
N ILE A 187 -2.80 13.51 8.09
CA ILE A 187 -4.16 13.31 7.57
C ILE A 187 -4.31 11.92 6.97
N GLN A 188 -5.33 11.20 7.44
CA GLN A 188 -5.74 9.91 6.90
C GLN A 188 -6.77 10.10 5.78
N LEU A 189 -6.89 9.11 4.90
CA LEU A 189 -7.82 9.12 3.76
C LEU A 189 -9.26 9.40 4.19
N GLY A 190 -9.70 8.81 5.31
CA GLY A 190 -11.04 9.07 5.86
C GLY A 190 -11.25 10.54 6.20
N ASP A 191 -10.33 11.14 6.95
CA ASP A 191 -10.40 12.54 7.36
C ASP A 191 -10.23 13.49 6.17
N PHE A 192 -9.39 13.11 5.20
CA PHE A 192 -9.19 13.86 3.97
C PHE A 192 -10.48 13.94 3.14
N LEU A 193 -11.15 12.81 2.94
CA LEU A 193 -12.44 12.75 2.23
C LEU A 193 -13.52 13.53 2.99
N GLU A 194 -13.61 13.37 4.30
CA GLU A 194 -14.55 14.13 5.13
C GLU A 194 -14.32 15.64 5.05
N THR A 195 -13.07 16.09 5.07
CA THR A 195 -12.74 17.52 4.96
C THR A 195 -13.11 18.08 3.58
N LEU A 196 -12.98 17.30 2.52
CA LEU A 196 -13.36 17.70 1.15
C LEU A 196 -14.87 17.85 0.98
N GLU A 197 -15.66 17.02 1.65
CA GLU A 197 -17.12 17.09 1.64
C GLU A 197 -17.67 18.18 2.58
N THR A 198 -16.88 18.58 3.58
CA THR A 198 -17.29 19.55 4.59
C THR A 198 -17.20 20.99 4.05
N GLY A 199 -18.36 21.60 3.79
CA GLY A 199 -18.43 23.00 3.37
C GLY A 199 -17.77 23.96 4.37
N GLY A 200 -16.92 24.86 3.87
CA GLY A 200 -16.24 25.88 4.66
C GLY A 200 -14.88 25.47 5.24
N SER A 201 -14.37 24.28 4.87
CA SER A 201 -13.01 23.84 5.16
C SER A 201 -12.27 23.51 3.87
N ASP A 202 -10.99 23.87 3.80
CA ASP A 202 -10.11 23.48 2.69
C ASP A 202 -9.30 22.25 3.12
N ALA A 203 -9.32 21.20 2.31
CA ALA A 203 -8.54 20.01 2.59
C ALA A 203 -7.05 20.26 2.38
N TYR A 204 -6.23 19.72 3.28
CA TYR A 204 -4.78 19.84 3.25
C TYR A 204 -4.15 18.50 3.63
N VAL A 205 -2.92 18.28 3.19
CA VAL A 205 -2.12 17.08 3.52
C VAL A 205 -0.65 17.44 3.62
N ALA A 206 0.17 16.55 4.20
CA ALA A 206 1.61 16.74 4.26
C ALA A 206 2.26 16.54 2.88
N GLY A 207 3.32 17.30 2.63
CA GLY A 207 4.22 17.09 1.49
C GLY A 207 5.41 16.21 1.90
N ILE A 208 5.84 15.33 1.00
CA ILE A 208 7.05 14.52 1.14
C ILE A 208 8.03 14.83 0.01
N GLN A 209 9.32 14.95 0.36
CA GLN A 209 10.40 15.23 -0.58
C GLN A 209 11.67 14.50 -0.15
N VAL A 210 12.53 14.20 -1.13
CA VAL A 210 13.87 13.65 -0.89
C VAL A 210 14.84 14.82 -0.85
N GLU A 211 15.60 14.92 0.24
CA GLU A 211 16.68 15.90 0.37
C GLU A 211 18.04 15.19 0.43
N PRO A 212 19.09 15.73 -0.23
CA PRO A 212 20.44 15.20 -0.09
C PRO A 212 20.93 15.31 1.35
N ASN A 213 21.61 14.27 1.84
CA ASN A 213 22.28 14.32 3.13
C ASN A 213 23.56 15.18 3.02
N GLU A 214 23.50 16.43 3.48
CA GLU A 214 24.65 17.35 3.42
C GLU A 214 25.92 16.82 4.10
N ALA A 215 25.78 15.97 5.13
CA ALA A 215 26.92 15.36 5.83
C ALA A 215 27.67 14.35 4.95
N GLU A 216 26.95 13.65 4.07
CA GLU A 216 27.53 12.68 3.13
C GLU A 216 28.17 13.39 1.92
N VAL A 217 27.53 14.46 1.43
CA VAL A 217 28.06 15.29 0.34
C VAL A 217 29.41 15.92 0.71
N ARG A 218 29.61 16.33 1.97
CA ARG A 218 30.88 16.90 2.45
C ARG A 218 32.04 15.89 2.49
N GLY A 219 31.77 14.59 2.66
CA GLY A 219 32.82 13.55 2.66
C GLY A 219 33.47 13.34 1.30
N ASN A 220 32.72 13.54 0.21
CA ASN A 220 33.19 13.30 -1.17
C ASN A 220 34.00 14.48 -1.78
N ILE A 221 34.05 15.62 -1.11
CA ILE A 221 34.81 16.81 -1.55
C ILE A 221 36.16 16.96 -0.83
N SER A 222 36.42 16.13 0.17
CA SER A 222 37.64 16.14 1.00
C SER A 222 38.59 14.97 0.75
N GLY A 223 38.39 14.20 -0.33
CA GLY A 223 39.23 13.06 -0.75
C GLY A 223 40.04 13.34 -2.00
#